data_AF-A0A9E1V4N8-F1
#
_entry.id   AF-A0A9E1V4N8-F1
#
_cell.length_a   1.000
_cell.length_b   1.000
_cell.length_c   1.000
_cell.angle_alpha   90.00
_cell.angle_beta   90.00
_cell.angle_gamma   90.00
#
_symmetry.space_group_name_H-M   'P 1'
#
loop_
_entity.id
_entity.type
_entity.pdbx_description
1 polymer ?
#
loop_
_entity_poly.entity_id
_entity_poly.type
_entity_poly.pdbx_seq_one_letter_code
_entity_poly.pdbx_strand_id
1 'polypeptide(L)'
;MAVALKYTAEDEFAPKVTAGGRGAIAEQILEIAFATGIKVREDADLAEMLSAIDIDSEIPLEAFAAVAEILTYVYRANGNLSDYLTPDDGDSDTEQDMPA
;
A
#
# COMPACT_ATOMS: atom_id res chain seq x y z
N MET A 1 -8.03 -12.11 -12.76
CA MET A 1 -7.16 -12.60 -11.66
C MET A 1 -7.26 -11.62 -10.51
N ALA A 2 -6.85 -11.98 -9.31
CA ALA A 2 -6.85 -11.06 -8.17
C ALA A 2 -5.55 -11.24 -7.38
N VAL A 3 -5.03 -10.13 -6.86
CA VAL A 3 -3.86 -10.09 -5.98
C VAL A 3 -4.20 -9.16 -4.81
N ALA A 4 -3.89 -9.59 -3.59
CA ALA A 4 -4.07 -8.81 -2.38
C ALA A 4 -2.73 -8.28 -1.89
N LEU A 5 -2.70 -7.00 -1.53
CA LEU A 5 -1.55 -6.33 -0.96
C LEU A 5 -1.83 -5.94 0.48
N LYS A 6 -0.79 -6.01 1.32
CA LYS A 6 -0.79 -5.48 2.68
C LYS A 6 0.35 -4.48 2.84
N TYR A 7 0.02 -3.37 3.47
CA TYR A 7 0.99 -2.36 3.92
C TYR A 7 0.54 -1.91 5.31
N THR A 8 1.44 -1.93 6.28
CA THR A 8 1.20 -1.37 7.62
C THR A 8 2.20 -0.25 7.88
N ALA A 9 1.81 0.74 8.70
CA ALA A 9 2.70 1.85 9.05
C ALA A 9 3.93 1.40 9.86
N GLU A 10 3.89 0.22 10.45
CA GLU A 10 4.99 -0.42 11.18
C GLU A 10 5.95 -1.17 10.24
N ASP A 11 5.52 -1.48 9.02
CA ASP A 11 6.39 -2.02 8.00
C ASP A 11 7.26 -0.87 7.47
N GLU A 12 8.50 -0.76 7.95
CA GLU A 12 9.54 0.12 7.36
C GLU A 12 9.81 -0.22 5.87
N PHE A 13 9.28 -1.36 5.40
CA PHE A 13 9.56 -2.00 4.13
C PHE A 13 8.34 -1.99 3.18
N ALA A 14 8.62 -2.23 1.90
CA ALA A 14 7.66 -2.15 0.81
C ALA A 14 6.40 -3.01 1.05
N PRO A 15 5.25 -2.64 0.43
CA PRO A 15 4.03 -3.45 0.47
C PRO A 15 4.29 -4.91 0.10
N LYS A 16 3.57 -5.83 0.74
CA LYS A 16 3.71 -7.28 0.54
C LYS A 16 2.51 -7.87 -0.16
N VAL A 17 2.75 -8.87 -1.00
CA VAL A 17 1.70 -9.70 -1.59
C VAL A 17 1.26 -10.72 -0.55
N THR A 18 -0.02 -10.73 -0.19
CA THR A 18 -0.56 -11.65 0.83
C THR A 18 -1.48 -12.71 0.26
N ALA A 19 -2.00 -12.51 -0.95
CA ALA A 19 -2.75 -13.51 -1.69
C ALA A 19 -2.67 -13.24 -3.19
N GLY A 20 -2.76 -14.29 -3.99
CA GLY A 20 -2.82 -14.19 -5.45
C GLY A 20 -3.57 -15.38 -6.03
N GLY A 21 -4.36 -15.17 -7.08
CA GLY A 21 -5.13 -16.24 -7.68
C GLY A 21 -5.78 -15.91 -9.02
N ARG A 22 -6.21 -16.97 -9.71
CA ARG A 22 -6.94 -16.92 -10.98
C ARG A 22 -8.24 -17.74 -10.89
N GLY A 23 -9.19 -17.46 -11.77
CA GLY A 23 -10.49 -18.15 -11.80
C GLY A 23 -11.19 -18.11 -10.43
N ALA A 24 -11.65 -19.28 -9.97
CA ALA A 24 -12.38 -19.42 -8.70
C ALA A 24 -11.61 -18.87 -7.46
N ILE A 25 -10.28 -18.95 -7.45
CA ILE A 25 -9.50 -18.38 -6.33
C ILE A 25 -9.56 -16.85 -6.37
N ALA A 26 -9.51 -16.24 -7.55
CA ALA A 26 -9.66 -14.79 -7.69
C ALA A 26 -11.05 -14.33 -7.24
N GLU A 27 -12.09 -15.09 -7.57
CA GLU A 27 -13.47 -14.82 -7.12
C GLU A 27 -13.58 -14.87 -5.60
N GLN A 28 -12.99 -15.86 -4.94
CA GLN A 28 -12.95 -15.96 -3.48
C GLN A 28 -12.20 -14.80 -2.83
N ILE A 29 -11.05 -14.39 -3.39
CA ILE A 29 -10.30 -13.21 -2.90
C ILE A 29 -11.18 -11.96 -2.95
N LEU A 30 -11.89 -11.75 -4.07
CA LEU A 30 -12.79 -10.60 -4.24
C LEU A 30 -13.97 -10.65 -3.27
N GLU A 31 -14.59 -11.82 -3.09
CA GLU A 31 -15.69 -12.01 -2.15
C GLU A 31 -15.30 -11.65 -0.72
N ILE A 32 -14.12 -12.13 -0.27
CA ILE A 32 -13.57 -11.78 1.05
C ILE A 32 -13.30 -10.28 1.15
N ALA A 33 -12.70 -9.68 0.11
CA ALA A 33 -12.40 -8.25 0.10
C ALA A 33 -13.67 -7.41 0.25
N PHE A 34 -14.73 -7.72 -0.52
CA PHE A 34 -16.00 -7.01 -0.43
C PHE A 34 -16.71 -7.24 0.91
N ALA A 35 -16.70 -8.47 1.44
CA ALA A 35 -17.32 -8.79 2.73
C ALA A 35 -16.66 -8.08 3.92
N THR A 36 -15.36 -7.76 3.80
CA THR A 36 -14.57 -7.13 4.87
C THR A 36 -14.33 -5.63 4.65
N GLY A 37 -14.82 -5.08 3.54
CA GLY A 37 -14.65 -3.67 3.19
C GLY A 37 -13.24 -3.29 2.71
N ILE A 38 -12.41 -4.27 2.31
CA ILE A 38 -11.13 -4.03 1.66
C ILE A 38 -11.40 -3.37 0.30
N LYS A 39 -10.65 -2.31 0.00
CA LYS A 39 -10.77 -1.59 -1.27
C LYS A 39 -10.25 -2.44 -2.42
N VAL A 40 -11.01 -2.49 -3.51
CA VAL A 40 -10.65 -3.20 -4.74
C VAL A 40 -10.50 -2.17 -5.86
N ARG A 41 -9.40 -2.26 -6.60
CA ARG A 41 -9.15 -1.51 -7.84
C ARG A 41 -9.00 -2.51 -8.98
N GLU A 42 -9.63 -2.21 -10.11
CA GLU A 42 -9.48 -2.99 -11.33
C GLU A 42 -8.34 -2.41 -12.18
N ASP A 43 -7.30 -3.20 -12.38
CA ASP A 43 -6.15 -2.88 -13.23
C ASP A 43 -5.54 -4.19 -13.73
N ALA A 44 -5.74 -4.51 -15.02
CA ALA A 44 -5.37 -5.81 -15.57
C ALA A 44 -3.85 -5.98 -15.65
N ASP A 45 -3.13 -4.96 -16.11
CA ASP A 45 -1.68 -4.99 -16.31
C ASP A 45 -0.96 -5.09 -14.96
N LEU A 46 -1.41 -4.31 -13.97
CA LEU A 46 -0.84 -4.38 -12.63
C LEU A 46 -1.16 -5.71 -11.94
N ALA A 47 -2.39 -6.21 -12.06
CA ALA A 47 -2.75 -7.49 -11.48
C ALA A 47 -1.89 -8.63 -12.07
N GLU A 48 -1.59 -8.59 -13.38
CA GLU A 48 -0.68 -9.55 -14.01
C GLU A 48 0.75 -9.40 -13.50
N MET A 49 1.28 -8.18 -13.43
CA MET A 49 2.61 -7.89 -12.91
C MET A 49 2.77 -8.39 -11.46
N LEU A 50 1.82 -8.06 -10.58
CA LEU A 50 1.86 -8.46 -9.17
C LEU A 50 1.64 -9.97 -8.99
N SER A 51 0.97 -10.64 -9.94
CA SER A 51 0.77 -12.09 -9.87
C SER A 51 2.05 -12.90 -10.09
N ALA A 52 3.11 -12.27 -10.58
CA ALA A 52 4.42 -12.88 -10.74
C ALA A 52 5.27 -12.86 -9.45
N ILE A 53 4.79 -12.18 -8.41
CA ILE A 53 5.47 -12.04 -7.12
C ILE A 53 5.00 -13.16 -6.18
N ASP A 54 5.94 -13.76 -5.46
CA ASP A 54 5.62 -14.79 -4.48
C ASP A 54 4.81 -14.24 -3.30
N ILE A 55 3.93 -15.07 -2.75
CA ILE A 55 3.18 -14.73 -1.54
C ILE A 55 4.17 -14.49 -0.38
N ASP A 56 3.83 -13.53 0.48
CA ASP A 56 4.62 -13.02 1.60
C ASP A 56 5.94 -12.33 1.21
N SER A 57 6.15 -12.09 -0.09
CA SER A 57 7.28 -11.33 -0.60
C SER A 57 6.93 -9.85 -0.79
N GLU A 58 7.94 -9.01 -0.66
CA GLU A 58 7.87 -7.58 -0.95
C GLU A 58 7.74 -7.32 -2.45
N ILE A 59 7.04 -6.25 -2.81
CA ILE A 59 6.98 -5.83 -4.21
C ILE A 59 8.36 -5.36 -4.71
N PRO A 60 8.76 -5.72 -5.94
CA PRO A 60 10.01 -5.25 -6.51
C PRO A 60 9.92 -3.76 -6.85
N LEU A 61 11.07 -3.09 -6.98
CA LEU A 61 11.15 -1.63 -7.17
C LEU A 61 10.40 -1.16 -8.43
N GLU A 62 10.38 -1.99 -9.46
CA GLU A 62 9.69 -1.75 -10.73
C GLU A 62 8.17 -1.66 -10.57
N ALA A 63 7.60 -2.39 -9.60
CA ALA A 63 6.18 -2.36 -9.27
C ALA A 63 5.83 -1.26 -8.23
N PHE A 64 6.83 -0.72 -7.54
CA PHE A 64 6.64 0.20 -6.42
C PHE A 64 5.90 1.47 -6.82
N ALA A 65 6.24 2.07 -7.97
CA ALA A 65 5.59 3.29 -8.45
C ALA A 65 4.09 3.10 -8.72
N ALA A 66 3.71 1.99 -9.35
CA ALA A 66 2.31 1.66 -9.63
C ALA A 66 1.53 1.40 -8.35
N VAL A 67 2.12 0.69 -7.38
CA VAL A 67 1.48 0.46 -6.07
C VAL A 67 1.37 1.76 -5.26
N ALA A 68 2.36 2.64 -5.30
CA ALA A 68 2.33 3.94 -4.62
C ALA A 68 1.19 4.84 -5.13
N GLU A 69 0.90 4.80 -6.44
CA GLU A 69 -0.25 5.50 -7.01
C GLU A 69 -1.57 5.00 -6.41
N ILE A 70 -1.71 3.67 -6.25
CA ILE A 70 -2.90 3.06 -5.64
C ILE A 70 -3.03 3.46 -4.18
N LEU A 71 -1.94 3.36 -3.42
CA LEU A 71 -1.94 3.76 -2.02
C LEU A 71 -2.33 5.23 -1.89
N THR A 72 -1.78 6.11 -2.72
CA THR A 72 -2.16 7.54 -2.75
C THR A 72 -3.67 7.72 -2.99
N TYR A 73 -4.25 6.97 -3.92
CA TYR A 73 -5.70 6.99 -4.15
C TYR A 73 -6.49 6.53 -2.90
N VAL A 74 -6.08 5.43 -2.27
CA VAL A 74 -6.73 4.89 -1.07
C VAL A 74 -6.63 5.87 0.11
N TYR A 75 -5.45 6.45 0.35
CA TYR A 75 -5.26 7.43 1.43
C TYR A 75 -6.03 8.72 1.20
N ARG A 76 -6.10 9.22 -0.05
CA ARG A 76 -6.95 10.36 -0.41
C ARG A 76 -8.43 10.06 -0.17
N ALA A 77 -8.90 8.88 -0.58
CA ALA A 77 -10.28 8.47 -0.36
C ALA A 77 -10.61 8.30 1.13
N ASN A 78 -9.63 7.96 1.96
CA ASN A 78 -9.76 7.82 3.40
C ASN A 78 -9.57 9.14 4.17
N GLY A 79 -9.13 10.23 3.51
CA GLY A 79 -8.85 11.52 4.15
C GLY A 79 -7.51 11.61 4.90
N ASN A 80 -6.67 10.59 4.81
CA ASN A 80 -5.46 10.42 5.63
C ASN A 80 -4.16 10.77 4.90
N LEU A 81 -4.22 11.37 3.70
CA LEU A 81 -3.00 11.67 2.93
C LEU A 81 -2.12 12.74 3.62
N SER A 82 -2.71 13.65 4.39
CA SER A 82 -2.00 14.71 5.10
C SER A 82 -0.98 14.17 6.12
N ASP A 83 -1.22 12.99 6.70
CA ASP A 83 -0.36 12.40 7.73
C ASP A 83 0.89 11.69 7.14
N TYR A 84 0.93 11.48 5.82
CA TYR A 84 2.02 10.77 5.13
C TYR A 84 2.89 11.67 4.24
N LEU A 85 2.36 12.82 3.82
CA LEU A 85 3.07 13.79 2.97
C LEU A 85 3.51 15.04 3.72
N THR A 86 3.30 15.13 5.04
CA THR A 86 4.19 15.97 5.83
C THR A 86 5.58 15.40 5.63
N PRO A 87 6.50 16.12 4.97
CA PRO A 87 7.89 15.88 5.29
C PRO A 87 7.94 15.94 6.82
N ASP A 88 8.60 14.98 7.45
CA ASP A 88 9.18 15.26 8.74
C ASP A 88 10.15 16.42 8.47
N ASP A 89 9.63 17.65 8.48
CA ASP A 89 10.38 18.89 8.54
C ASP A 89 11.00 18.87 9.93
N GLY A 90 12.00 18.00 10.08
CA GLY A 90 12.89 17.89 11.22
C GLY A 90 13.80 19.10 11.31
N ASP A 91 13.24 20.30 11.13
CA ASP A 91 13.83 21.59 11.45
C ASP A 91 12.74 22.69 11.40
N SER A 92 12.16 22.99 12.56
CA SER A 92 11.66 24.34 12.87
C SER A 92 12.01 24.70 14.31
N ASP A 93 13.23 25.19 14.46
CA ASP A 93 13.77 26.11 15.47
C ASP A 93 12.87 26.52 16.66
N THR A 94 13.38 26.34 17.88
CA THR A 94 13.31 27.42 18.88
C THR A 94 14.61 27.47 19.68
N GLU A 95 15.43 28.44 19.31
CA GLU A 95 16.61 28.92 20.01
C GLU A 95 16.27 29.47 21.41
N GLN A 96 17.26 29.42 22.32
CA GLN A 96 17.40 30.23 23.54
C GLN A 96 16.52 29.88 24.77
N ASP A 97 17.06 29.07 25.69
CA ASP A 97 17.52 29.56 27.00
C ASP A 97 18.23 28.41 27.76
N MET A 98 19.57 28.42 27.81
CA MET A 98 20.30 27.69 28.85
C MET A 98 21.06 28.71 29.70
N PRO A 99 20.63 28.94 30.96
CA PRO A 99 21.40 29.73 31.90
C PRO A 99 22.46 28.87 32.57
N ALA A 100 23.70 29.36 32.61
CA ALA A 100 24.49 29.56 33.83
C ALA A 100 25.85 30.21 33.48
#